data_AF-A0AAW4N7B5-F1
#
_entry.id   AF-A0AAW4N7B5-F1
#
_cell.length_a   1.000
_cell.length_b   1.000
_cell.length_c   1.000
_cell.angle_alpha   90.00
_cell.angle_beta   90.00
_cell.angle_gamma   90.00
#
_symmetry.space_group_name_H-M   'P 1'
#
loop_
_entity.id
_entity.type
_entity.pdbx_description
1 polymer ?
#
loop_
_entity_poly.entity_id
_entity_poly.type
_entity_poly.pdbx_seq_one_letter_code
_entity_poly.pdbx_strand_id
1 'polypeptide(L)' 'MKISIITASYNSGKTIRHTVESVLRQTYPDYEYIVIDGGSTDNSIDVVKEYQVG' A
#
# COMPACT_ATOMS: atom_id res chain seq x y z
N MET A 1 14.34 15.18 -0.04
CA MET A 1 13.59 15.31 1.22
C MET A 1 12.68 14.12 1.22
N LYS A 2 12.88 13.18 2.13
CA LYS A 2 12.14 11.91 2.07
C LYS A 2 10.69 12.12 2.51
N ILE A 3 9.73 11.73 1.67
CA ILE A 3 8.29 11.76 1.99
C ILE A 3 7.88 10.37 2.48
N SER A 4 7.19 10.29 3.62
CA SER A 4 6.59 9.05 4.09
C SER A 4 5.11 9.02 3.72
N ILE A 5 4.71 8.10 2.86
CA ILE A 5 3.32 7.85 2.49
C ILE A 5 2.84 6.68 3.34
N ILE A 6 1.82 6.90 4.16
CA ILE A 6 1.24 5.87 5.02
C ILE A 6 -0.20 5.62 4.59
N THR A 7 -0.53 4.38 4.22
CA THR A 7 -1.91 3.96 3.95
C THR A 7 -2.36 3.02 5.06
N ALA A 8 -3.36 3.45 5.83
CA ALA A 8 -4.09 2.55 6.73
C ALA A 8 -5.20 1.83 5.95
N SER A 9 -5.30 0.50 6.09
CA SER A 9 -6.32 -0.31 5.43
C SER A 9 -7.07 -1.21 6.42
N TYR A 10 -8.34 -1.49 6.13
CA TYR A 10 -9.12 -2.52 6.83
C TYR A 10 -10.23 -3.02 5.89
N ASN A 11 -10.20 -4.31 5.56
CA ASN A 11 -11.12 -4.96 4.62
C ASN A 11 -11.25 -4.21 3.27
N SER A 12 -10.11 -3.79 2.73
CA SER A 12 -9.98 -3.00 1.50
C SER A 12 -9.62 -3.86 0.27
N GLY A 13 -9.83 -5.18 0.28
CA GLY A 13 -9.33 -6.09 -0.76
C GLY A 13 -9.77 -5.75 -2.19
N LYS A 14 -10.91 -5.06 -2.32
CA LYS A 14 -11.47 -4.59 -3.61
C LYS A 14 -10.83 -3.31 -4.15
N THR A 15 -10.19 -2.51 -3.30
CA THR A 15 -9.73 -1.15 -3.66
C THR A 15 -8.24 -0.94 -3.44
N ILE A 16 -7.62 -1.69 -2.52
CA ILE A 16 -6.25 -1.46 -2.09
C ILE A 16 -5.23 -1.57 -3.24
N ARG A 17 -5.48 -2.45 -4.22
CA ARG A 17 -4.65 -2.57 -5.43
C ARG A 17 -4.49 -1.23 -6.15
N HIS A 18 -5.60 -0.55 -6.42
CA HIS A 18 -5.59 0.71 -7.15
C HIS A 18 -4.82 1.80 -6.38
N THR A 19 -4.98 1.83 -5.04
CA THR A 19 -4.23 2.76 -4.18
C THR A 19 -2.73 2.47 -4.22
N VAL A 20 -2.33 1.21 -4.04
CA VAL A 20 -0.91 0.81 -4.06
C VAL A 20 -0.27 1.17 -5.40
N GLU A 21 -0.90 0.77 -6.51
CA GLU A 21 -0.40 1.10 -7.85
C GLU A 21 -0.32 2.62 -8.10
N SER A 22 -1.29 3.40 -7.57
CA SER A 22 -1.26 4.85 -7.67
C SER A 22 -0.04 5.43 -6.95
N VAL A 23 0.27 4.95 -5.74
CA VAL A 23 1.46 5.40 -4.99
C VAL A 23 2.75 4.95 -5.69
N LEU A 24 2.82 3.70 -6.17
CA LEU A 24 4.01 3.22 -6.88
C LEU A 24 4.30 3.97 -8.19
N ARG A 25 3.28 4.59 -8.80
CA ARG A 25 3.43 5.45 -9.99
C ARG A 25 3.80 6.90 -9.67
N GLN A 26 4.11 7.26 -8.42
CA GLN A 26 4.55 8.62 -8.09
C GLN A 26 5.82 8.99 -8.87
N THR A 27 5.85 10.19 -9.44
CA THR A 27 7.02 10.74 -10.16
C THR A 27 8.04 11.38 -9.24
N TYR A 28 7.70 11.59 -7.96
CA TYR A 28 8.65 12.06 -6.96
C TYR A 28 9.56 10.89 -6.52
N PRO A 29 10.89 11.03 -6.52
CA PRO A 29 11.79 9.89 -6.39
C PRO A 29 12.13 9.50 -4.94
N ASP A 30 11.97 10.40 -3.97
CA ASP A 30 12.51 10.23 -2.61
C ASP A 30 11.36 10.00 -1.60
N TYR A 31 10.77 8.81 -1.62
CA TYR A 31 9.69 8.44 -0.69
C TYR A 31 9.83 7.01 -0.15
N GLU A 32 9.19 6.78 0.99
CA GLU A 32 8.87 5.43 1.47
C GLU A 32 7.36 5.24 1.50
N TYR A 33 6.93 4.01 1.22
CA TYR A 33 5.52 3.65 1.26
C TYR A 33 5.28 2.56 2.29
N ILE A 34 4.47 2.89 3.29
CA ILE A 34 4.15 2.00 4.41
C ILE A 34 2.64 1.73 4.38
N VAL A 35 2.27 0.46 4.30
CA VAL A 35 0.87 0.03 4.42
C VAL A 35 0.69 -0.62 5.78
N ILE A 36 -0.24 -0.09 6.57
CA ILE A 36 -0.60 -0.61 7.89
C ILE A 36 -2.01 -1.18 7.81
N ASP A 37 -2.11 -2.50 7.97
CA ASP A 37 -3.39 -3.18 7.99
C ASP A 37 -3.96 -3.28 9.41
N GLY A 38 -5.24 -2.96 9.56
CA GLY A 38 -5.98 -2.94 10.82
C GLY A 38 -6.52 -4.29 11.29
N GLY A 39 -6.01 -5.41 10.76
CA GLY A 39 -6.52 -6.76 11.07
C GLY A 39 -7.62 -7.20 10.12
N SER A 40 -7.43 -6.92 8.83
CA SER A 40 -8.33 -7.36 7.76
C SER A 40 -8.51 -8.87 7.76
N THR A 41 -9.74 -9.31 7.50
CA THR A 41 -10.11 -10.72 7.36
C THR A 41 -10.44 -11.09 5.92
N ASP A 42 -10.39 -10.12 5.00
CA ASP A 42 -10.47 -10.33 3.56
C ASP A 42 -9.07 -10.45 2.91
N ASN A 43 -9.01 -10.41 1.59
CA ASN A 43 -7.77 -10.55 0.82
C ASN A 43 -6.92 -9.27 0.76
N SER A 44 -7.16 -8.24 1.60
CA SER A 44 -6.38 -6.98 1.60
C SER A 44 -4.88 -7.23 1.74
N ILE A 45 -4.50 -8.05 2.72
CA ILE A 45 -3.10 -8.33 3.04
C ILE A 45 -2.44 -9.08 1.87
N ASP A 46 -3.14 -10.05 1.28
CA ASP A 46 -2.60 -10.83 0.16
C ASP A 46 -2.32 -9.94 -1.05
N VAL A 47 -3.24 -9.03 -1.38
CA VAL A 47 -3.07 -8.07 -2.47
C VAL A 47 -1.86 -7.15 -2.21
N VAL A 48 -1.66 -6.68 -0.98
CA VAL A 48 -0.51 -5.81 -0.63
C VAL A 48 0.81 -6.58 -0.72
N LYS A 49 0.84 -7.84 -0.31
CA LYS A 49 2.02 -8.71 -0.36
C LYS A 49 2.56 -8.93 -1.77
N GLU A 50 1.72 -8.87 -2.80
CA GLU A 50 2.14 -8.96 -4.21
C GLU A 50 3.16 -7.87 -4.60
N TYR A 51 3.22 -6.76 -3.87
CA TYR A 51 4.09 -5.61 -4.15
C TYR A 51 5.29 -5.51 -3.19
N GLN A 52 5.44 -6.42 -2.24
CA GLN A 52 6.60 -6.41 -1.35
C GLN A 52 7.85 -6.82 -2.14
N VAL A 53 8.85 -5.94 -2.15
CA VAL A 53 10.19 -6.26 -2.65
C VAL A 53 11.01 -6.74 -1.46
N GLY A 54 11.58 -7.95 -1.56
CA GLY A 54 12.43 -8.55 -0.54
C GLY A 54 13.80 -7.90 -0.43
#